data_AF-A0A518ID92-F1
#
_entry.id   AF-A0A518ID92-F1
#
_cell.length_a   1.000
_cell.length_b   1.000
_cell.length_c   1.000
_cell.angle_alpha   90.00
_cell.angle_beta   90.00
_cell.angle_gamma   90.00
#
_symmetry.space_group_name_H-M   'P 1'
#
loop_
_entity.id
_entity.type
_entity.pdbx_description
1 polymer ?
#
loop_
_entity_poly.entity_id
_entity_poly.type
_entity_poly.pdbx_seq_one_letter_code
_entity_poly.pdbx_strand_id
1 'polypeptide(L)'
;MMLKNGFSLVSGILLLTLMTGCASLVETQTIEQFAKAIENEDIKTLKHHSTMKFSKVALRNPSSMDDLKILKIPTGETTVVEIKDVSENHKKVVVEVGKNKKKLLYDLKKVTKTGEWVVDDLYINQKQKNLNVMKSVTEQMDLLLTVREFVEAWETGNRDDILATTDGEFKEDLDQLHPGFLAKLARKVAGESRKSKKQRPDAQLDKDIAIVTLPRRSGQMVISMKLKEGKWKATDVAVESKSDGKHLNSAHKQAKMLLTISNFLDAYNQNDKEKLKKYTDSKFYRGSLDFGDLTIAPLPHADEAAADYELKIEGNLANFVTHIQGKMVNLSVIKIESDEIDIPDKYLVEEVTLFQDQGNQQITLTSLFSARAIAQLFSEALSNRDLTILDFSSTPDFSARVWKKVVPKLVAQLPVQDITEPGFSILDINFNGAVTKVSARQGNLPITYILREHLGKLLVDDVLVDLKGRPSSIKETLELMVQVQNYAYYMHEDNIRNLQRYSSRDFNELVWRQVAQVPQTSFEIPELLMSKLTSLERNDNDGYARIQLGTNQRGVTVILQKQYDQFVIDDIMVNSDKVASNYVSAKKELRLAMAATPGMLRQPAVQATYTISNKTEVEKPAVPVIEPAAFELPQQEP
;
A
#
# COMPACT_ATOMS: atom_id res chain seq x y z
N MET A 1 -50.17 -51.09 -28.20
CA MET A 1 -49.81 -50.39 -29.45
C MET A 1 -48.41 -50.86 -29.84
N MET A 2 -48.21 -51.84 -30.73
CA MET A 2 -48.31 -51.76 -32.21
C MET A 2 -47.57 -50.50 -32.73
N LEU A 3 -46.54 -50.54 -33.59
CA LEU A 3 -46.00 -51.51 -34.55
C LEU A 3 -44.45 -51.41 -34.53
N LYS A 4 -43.59 -52.45 -34.64
CA LYS A 4 -43.30 -53.41 -35.73
C LYS A 4 -43.01 -52.80 -37.11
N ASN A 5 -41.73 -52.87 -37.52
CA ASN A 5 -41.18 -53.45 -38.77
C ASN A 5 -39.70 -53.05 -38.87
N GLY A 6 -38.72 -53.90 -39.16
CA GLY A 6 -38.70 -55.29 -39.61
C GLY A 6 -37.50 -55.52 -40.55
N PHE A 7 -36.98 -56.76 -40.54
CA PHE A 7 -35.89 -57.38 -41.35
C PHE A 7 -34.48 -57.37 -40.71
N SER A 8 -34.00 -58.48 -40.10
CA SER A 8 -33.69 -59.85 -40.59
C SER A 8 -32.27 -59.93 -41.19
N LEU A 9 -31.27 -60.37 -40.43
CA LEU A 9 -30.84 -61.77 -40.25
C LEU A 9 -30.14 -62.33 -41.49
N VAL A 10 -28.80 -62.36 -41.47
CA VAL A 10 -28.00 -63.41 -42.09
C VAL A 10 -26.83 -63.76 -41.18
N SER A 11 -26.84 -65.02 -40.78
CA SER A 11 -25.78 -65.79 -40.13
C SER A 11 -24.49 -65.76 -40.95
N GLY A 12 -23.35 -65.60 -40.29
CA GLY A 12 -22.05 -65.60 -40.95
C GLY A 12 -20.92 -65.75 -39.95
N ILE A 13 -20.91 -66.89 -39.24
CA ILE A 13 -19.65 -67.41 -38.68
C ILE A 13 -18.73 -67.65 -39.88
N LEU A 14 -17.78 -66.75 -40.09
CA LEU A 14 -16.58 -67.03 -40.85
C LEU A 14 -15.39 -66.83 -39.91
N LEU A 15 -14.87 -67.94 -39.41
CA LEU A 15 -13.48 -68.03 -38.98
C LEU A 15 -12.61 -67.53 -40.14
N LEU A 16 -11.99 -66.36 -39.95
CA LEU A 16 -10.75 -65.99 -40.62
C LEU A 16 -9.70 -65.76 -39.52
N THR A 17 -9.18 -66.87 -39.02
CA THR A 17 -7.83 -66.92 -38.47
C THR A 17 -6.82 -66.54 -39.54
N LEU A 18 -5.73 -65.89 -39.10
CA LEU A 18 -4.43 -65.66 -39.76
C LEU A 18 -4.26 -64.32 -40.48
N MET A 19 -3.80 -63.31 -39.72
CA MET A 19 -2.58 -62.52 -39.98
C MET A 19 -2.21 -61.70 -38.72
N THR A 20 -1.93 -62.34 -37.58
CA THR A 20 -1.39 -61.66 -36.36
C THR A 20 0.01 -62.14 -35.99
N GLY A 21 0.70 -62.86 -36.88
CA GLY A 21 1.99 -63.52 -36.58
C GLY A 21 3.26 -62.73 -36.90
N CYS A 22 3.21 -61.68 -37.73
CA CYS A 22 4.41 -60.90 -38.11
C CYS A 22 4.28 -59.40 -37.83
N ALA A 23 3.06 -58.86 -37.72
CA ALA A 23 2.79 -57.44 -37.47
C ALA A 23 2.85 -57.04 -36.00
N SER A 24 3.29 -57.93 -35.11
CA SER A 24 3.66 -57.60 -33.73
C SER A 24 5.16 -57.73 -33.49
N LEU A 25 5.90 -58.45 -34.36
CA LEU A 25 7.29 -58.81 -34.13
C LEU A 25 8.20 -57.58 -34.27
N VAL A 26 7.94 -56.74 -35.29
CA VAL A 26 8.67 -55.49 -35.52
C VAL A 26 8.40 -54.49 -34.40
N GLU A 27 7.15 -54.32 -34.00
CA GLU A 27 6.70 -53.43 -32.92
C GLU A 27 7.27 -53.87 -31.58
N THR A 28 7.23 -55.17 -31.29
CA THR A 28 7.81 -55.74 -30.06
C THR A 28 9.31 -55.53 -30.04
N GLN A 29 10.00 -55.81 -31.15
CA GLN A 29 11.45 -55.61 -31.24
C GLN A 29 11.86 -54.15 -31.08
N THR A 30 11.17 -53.20 -31.74
CA THR A 30 11.43 -51.77 -31.59
C THR A 30 11.22 -51.31 -30.14
N ILE A 31 10.12 -51.72 -29.50
CA ILE A 31 9.80 -51.34 -28.12
C ILE A 31 10.79 -51.97 -27.13
N GLU A 32 11.18 -53.23 -27.33
CA GLU A 32 12.17 -53.90 -26.49
C GLU A 32 13.55 -53.25 -26.59
N GLN A 33 14.01 -52.91 -27.80
CA GLN A 33 15.29 -52.24 -28.00
C GLN A 33 15.32 -50.89 -27.30
N PHE A 34 14.24 -50.13 -27.42
CA PHE A 34 14.08 -48.85 -26.74
C PHE A 34 14.02 -49.02 -25.20
N ALA A 35 13.24 -49.99 -24.70
CA ALA A 35 13.10 -50.25 -23.26
C ALA A 35 14.42 -50.73 -22.63
N LYS A 36 15.16 -51.62 -23.31
CA LYS A 36 16.50 -52.07 -22.90
C LYS A 36 17.49 -50.91 -22.87
N ALA A 37 17.41 -49.96 -23.81
CA ALA A 37 18.26 -48.77 -23.81
C ALA A 37 17.99 -47.85 -22.60
N ILE A 38 16.72 -47.71 -22.18
CA ILE A 38 16.37 -47.01 -20.93
C ILE A 38 16.95 -47.75 -19.72
N GLU A 39 16.78 -49.07 -19.66
CA GLU A 39 17.22 -49.91 -18.53
C GLU A 39 18.75 -49.92 -18.37
N ASN A 40 19.49 -49.97 -19.48
CA ASN A 40 20.95 -49.98 -19.51
C ASN A 40 21.58 -48.58 -19.41
N GLU A 41 20.78 -47.54 -19.30
CA GLU A 41 21.21 -46.14 -19.29
C GLU A 41 22.01 -45.70 -20.53
N ASP A 42 21.76 -46.32 -21.69
CA ASP A 42 22.50 -46.07 -22.94
C ASP A 42 21.82 -45.00 -23.80
N ILE A 43 22.21 -43.74 -23.57
CA ILE A 43 21.68 -42.59 -24.31
C ILE A 43 21.95 -42.67 -25.82
N LYS A 44 23.04 -43.31 -26.28
CA LYS A 44 23.37 -43.39 -27.70
C LYS A 44 22.40 -44.33 -28.40
N THR A 45 22.18 -45.50 -27.83
CA THR A 45 21.22 -46.49 -28.34
C THR A 45 19.79 -45.96 -28.23
N LEU A 46 19.45 -45.25 -27.16
CA LEU A 46 18.13 -44.63 -27.00
C LEU A 46 17.84 -43.55 -28.06
N LYS A 47 18.85 -42.73 -28.40
CA LYS A 47 18.75 -41.76 -29.51
C LYS A 47 18.62 -42.42 -30.87
N HIS A 48 19.23 -43.58 -31.08
CA HIS A 48 19.14 -44.32 -32.34
C HIS A 48 17.75 -44.91 -32.56
N HIS A 49 17.11 -45.42 -31.50
CA HIS A 49 15.77 -46.02 -31.56
C HIS A 49 14.62 -45.04 -31.29
N SER A 50 14.87 -43.73 -31.42
CA SER A 50 13.85 -42.70 -31.24
C SER A 50 13.83 -41.68 -32.38
N THR A 51 12.73 -40.97 -32.54
CA THR A 51 12.65 -39.91 -33.56
C THR A 51 13.59 -38.75 -33.23
N MET A 52 13.94 -37.97 -34.24
CA MET A 52 14.70 -36.72 -34.06
C MET A 52 14.02 -35.75 -33.10
N LYS A 53 12.68 -35.76 -33.03
CA LYS A 53 11.91 -34.97 -32.07
C LYS A 53 12.21 -35.42 -30.64
N PHE A 54 12.00 -36.71 -30.34
CA PHE A 54 12.28 -37.27 -29.02
C PHE A 54 13.74 -37.06 -28.61
N SER A 55 14.68 -37.34 -29.52
CA SER A 55 16.12 -37.18 -29.29
C SER A 55 16.53 -35.74 -28.98
N LYS A 56 15.97 -34.74 -29.68
CA LYS A 56 16.28 -33.31 -29.48
C LYS A 56 15.58 -32.67 -28.29
N VAL A 57 14.48 -33.26 -27.82
CA VAL A 57 13.66 -32.69 -26.75
C VAL A 57 13.91 -33.43 -25.44
N ALA A 58 13.67 -34.74 -25.41
CA ALA A 58 13.75 -35.56 -24.22
C ALA A 58 15.17 -36.04 -23.86
N LEU A 59 16.09 -36.05 -24.84
CA LEU A 59 17.46 -36.56 -24.69
C LEU A 59 18.53 -35.50 -25.02
N ARG A 60 18.20 -34.21 -24.88
CA ARG A 60 19.00 -33.11 -25.42
C ARG A 60 20.37 -32.94 -24.75
N ASN A 61 20.53 -33.41 -23.52
CA ASN A 61 21.80 -33.33 -22.79
C ASN A 61 22.17 -34.68 -22.13
N PRO A 62 23.44 -34.86 -21.70
CA PRO A 62 23.87 -36.10 -21.05
C PRO A 62 23.12 -36.41 -19.75
N SER A 63 22.65 -35.38 -19.04
CA SER A 63 21.90 -35.51 -17.78
C SER A 63 20.45 -36.01 -17.98
N SER A 64 19.96 -36.09 -19.22
CA SER A 64 18.60 -36.56 -19.52
C SER A 64 18.33 -37.97 -19.00
N MET A 65 19.35 -38.82 -18.87
CA MET A 65 19.21 -40.15 -18.26
C MET A 65 18.88 -40.08 -16.77
N ASP A 66 19.44 -39.12 -16.04
CA ASP A 66 19.12 -38.94 -14.61
C ASP A 66 17.67 -38.44 -14.42
N ASP A 67 17.19 -37.60 -15.34
CA ASP A 67 15.83 -37.06 -15.31
C ASP A 67 14.78 -38.10 -15.76
N LEU A 68 15.11 -38.99 -16.70
CA LEU A 68 14.26 -40.14 -17.07
C LEU A 68 13.96 -41.05 -15.87
N LYS A 69 14.92 -41.22 -14.94
CA LYS A 69 14.72 -41.99 -13.70
C LYS A 69 13.66 -41.37 -12.78
N ILE A 70 13.45 -40.05 -12.87
CA ILE A 70 12.43 -39.34 -12.07
C ILE A 70 11.02 -39.78 -12.49
N LEU A 71 10.82 -40.03 -13.79
CA LEU A 71 9.52 -40.42 -14.36
C LEU A 71 9.10 -41.86 -14.01
N LYS A 72 10.01 -42.67 -13.45
CA LYS A 72 9.76 -44.07 -13.04
C LYS A 72 9.07 -44.89 -14.15
N ILE A 73 9.58 -44.76 -15.36
CA ILE A 73 9.10 -45.53 -16.51
C ILE A 73 9.22 -47.02 -16.15
N PRO A 74 8.13 -47.81 -16.23
CA PRO A 74 8.18 -49.25 -15.97
C PRO A 74 9.19 -49.94 -16.90
N THR A 75 10.05 -50.78 -16.33
CA THR A 75 11.01 -51.64 -17.06
C THR A 75 10.76 -53.11 -16.76
N GLY A 76 11.22 -54.00 -17.64
CA GLY A 76 11.05 -55.46 -17.54
C GLY A 76 10.47 -56.08 -18.81
N GLU A 77 10.07 -57.36 -18.75
CA GLU A 77 9.45 -58.07 -19.88
C GLU A 77 8.22 -57.31 -20.41
N THR A 78 8.20 -57.07 -21.72
CA THR A 78 7.15 -56.32 -22.42
C THR A 78 6.23 -57.27 -23.21
N THR A 79 4.92 -57.09 -23.08
CA THR A 79 3.93 -57.83 -23.87
C THR A 79 3.02 -56.85 -24.59
N VAL A 80 2.93 -56.93 -25.92
CA VAL A 80 2.04 -56.08 -26.72
C VAL A 80 0.59 -56.53 -26.53
N VAL A 81 -0.27 -55.58 -26.13
CA VAL A 81 -1.69 -55.82 -25.85
C VAL A 81 -2.57 -55.33 -26.98
N GLU A 82 -2.25 -54.17 -27.56
CA GLU A 82 -3.06 -53.56 -28.61
C GLU A 82 -2.15 -52.81 -29.59
N ILE A 83 -2.45 -52.93 -30.89
CA ILE A 83 -1.81 -52.17 -31.95
C ILE A 83 -2.91 -51.45 -32.73
N LYS A 84 -2.76 -50.14 -32.89
CA LYS A 84 -3.64 -49.30 -33.69
C LYS A 84 -2.82 -48.59 -34.77
N ASP A 85 -3.03 -48.99 -36.02
CA ASP A 85 -2.46 -48.29 -37.17
C ASP A 85 -3.20 -46.95 -37.35
N VAL A 86 -2.48 -45.84 -37.19
CA VAL A 86 -3.02 -44.47 -37.38
C VAL A 86 -2.84 -44.03 -38.83
N SER A 87 -1.71 -44.39 -39.44
CA SER A 87 -1.42 -44.24 -40.87
C SER A 87 -0.33 -45.22 -41.29
N GLU A 88 0.02 -45.27 -42.58
CA GLU A 88 1.08 -46.16 -43.11
C GLU A 88 2.45 -45.99 -42.39
N ASN A 89 2.70 -44.81 -41.81
CA ASN A 89 3.96 -44.47 -41.16
C ASN A 89 3.80 -44.13 -39.67
N HIS A 90 2.64 -44.41 -39.06
CA HIS A 90 2.36 -44.08 -37.67
C HIS A 90 1.48 -45.14 -37.00
N LYS A 91 1.96 -45.69 -35.88
CA LYS A 91 1.26 -46.67 -35.07
C LYS A 91 1.20 -46.26 -33.61
N LYS A 92 0.13 -46.65 -32.94
CA LYS A 92 -0.06 -46.54 -31.49
C LYS A 92 -0.08 -47.95 -30.90
N VAL A 93 0.83 -48.25 -29.99
CA VAL A 93 1.02 -49.60 -29.44
C VAL A 93 0.87 -49.57 -27.92
N VAL A 94 -0.11 -50.28 -27.38
CA VAL A 94 -0.28 -50.46 -25.93
C VAL A 94 0.46 -51.70 -25.49
N VAL A 95 1.34 -51.56 -24.50
CA VAL A 95 2.11 -52.67 -23.93
C VAL A 95 1.90 -52.79 -22.43
N GLU A 96 1.96 -54.02 -21.93
CA GLU A 96 2.05 -54.35 -20.51
C GLU A 96 3.50 -54.66 -20.15
N VAL A 97 4.00 -54.03 -19.08
CA VAL A 97 5.40 -54.16 -18.65
C VAL A 97 5.50 -54.74 -17.25
N GLY A 98 6.34 -55.78 -17.13
CA GLY A 98 6.72 -56.43 -15.89
C GLY A 98 5.60 -57.23 -15.20
N LYS A 99 5.92 -57.83 -14.05
CA LYS A 99 5.01 -58.74 -13.31
C LYS A 99 3.67 -58.09 -12.91
N ASN A 100 3.67 -56.77 -12.71
CA ASN A 100 2.48 -56.01 -12.32
C ASN A 100 1.66 -55.53 -13.53
N LYS A 101 2.03 -55.91 -14.77
CA LYS A 101 1.33 -55.59 -16.01
C LYS A 101 0.98 -54.11 -16.13
N LYS A 102 1.96 -53.23 -15.88
CA LYS A 102 1.75 -51.78 -15.99
C LYS A 102 1.57 -51.42 -17.47
N LYS A 103 0.50 -50.71 -17.81
CA LYS A 103 0.21 -50.29 -19.18
C LYS A 103 0.97 -49.03 -19.58
N LEU A 104 1.62 -49.09 -20.74
CA LEU A 104 2.25 -47.98 -21.45
C LEU A 104 1.68 -47.87 -22.86
N LEU A 105 1.59 -46.67 -23.39
CA LEU A 105 1.30 -46.44 -24.82
C LEU A 105 2.55 -45.91 -25.50
N TYR A 106 2.98 -46.55 -26.57
CA TYR A 106 4.06 -46.10 -27.44
C TYR A 106 3.47 -45.53 -28.74
N ASP A 107 3.93 -44.35 -29.13
CA ASP A 107 3.72 -43.80 -30.48
C ASP A 107 4.95 -44.18 -31.33
N LEU A 108 4.76 -45.00 -32.36
CA LEU A 108 5.82 -45.44 -33.26
C LEU A 108 5.70 -44.72 -34.60
N LYS A 109 6.81 -44.26 -35.15
CA LYS A 109 6.87 -43.68 -36.49
C LYS A 109 7.89 -44.39 -37.36
N LYS A 110 7.55 -44.52 -38.65
CA LYS A 110 8.46 -45.06 -39.65
C LYS A 110 9.39 -43.96 -40.17
N VAL A 111 10.69 -44.16 -40.07
CA VAL A 111 11.70 -43.23 -40.59
C VAL A 111 11.70 -43.32 -42.12
N THR A 112 11.40 -42.22 -42.80
CA THR A 112 11.27 -42.20 -44.28
C THR A 112 12.55 -42.56 -45.03
N LYS A 113 13.73 -42.32 -44.43
CA LYS A 113 15.04 -42.63 -45.05
C LYS A 113 15.46 -44.09 -44.92
N THR A 114 15.24 -44.72 -43.77
CA THR A 114 15.71 -46.09 -43.48
C THR A 114 14.59 -47.13 -43.55
N GLY A 115 13.33 -46.69 -43.50
CA GLY A 115 12.16 -47.57 -43.42
C GLY A 115 11.96 -48.22 -42.05
N GLU A 116 12.81 -47.91 -41.07
CA GLU A 116 12.78 -48.49 -39.72
C GLU A 116 11.69 -47.85 -38.85
N TRP A 117 11.10 -48.63 -37.97
CA TRP A 117 10.18 -48.15 -36.95
C TRP A 117 10.96 -47.72 -35.70
N VAL A 118 10.71 -46.50 -35.24
CA VAL A 118 11.32 -45.93 -34.04
C VAL A 118 10.26 -45.31 -33.13
N VAL A 119 10.60 -45.12 -31.87
CA VAL A 119 9.70 -44.50 -30.88
C VAL A 119 9.67 -42.98 -31.09
N ASP A 120 8.48 -42.42 -31.35
CA ASP A 120 8.26 -40.98 -31.40
C ASP A 120 7.95 -40.39 -30.02
N ASP A 121 7.18 -41.13 -29.22
CA ASP A 121 6.88 -40.77 -27.84
C ASP A 121 6.41 -42.01 -27.06
N LEU A 122 6.38 -41.90 -25.74
CA LEU A 122 5.72 -42.88 -24.89
C LEU A 122 4.90 -42.18 -23.81
N TYR A 123 3.78 -42.78 -23.43
CA TYR A 123 2.85 -42.22 -22.47
C TYR A 123 2.72 -43.14 -21.27
N ILE A 124 2.85 -42.55 -20.08
CA ILE A 124 2.76 -43.26 -18.81
C ILE A 124 1.48 -42.86 -18.08
N ASN A 125 0.80 -43.85 -17.50
CA ASN A 125 -0.35 -43.60 -16.63
C ASN A 125 0.12 -43.01 -15.29
N GLN A 126 -0.37 -41.81 -14.97
CA GLN A 126 -0.16 -41.17 -13.67
C GLN A 126 -1.51 -40.94 -12.97
N LYS A 127 -1.54 -41.22 -11.67
CA LYS A 127 -2.68 -40.88 -10.81
C LYS A 127 -2.55 -39.44 -10.35
N GLN A 128 -3.52 -38.62 -10.69
CA GLN A 128 -3.61 -37.23 -10.23
C GLN A 128 -5.03 -36.98 -9.71
N LYS A 129 -5.17 -36.67 -8.40
CA LYS A 129 -6.45 -36.37 -7.72
C LYS A 129 -7.61 -37.30 -8.14
N ASN A 130 -7.41 -38.61 -8.04
CA ASN A 130 -8.35 -39.70 -8.39
C ASN A 130 -8.65 -39.93 -9.89
N LEU A 131 -8.00 -39.21 -10.81
CA LEU A 131 -8.06 -39.47 -12.25
C LEU A 131 -6.76 -40.14 -12.72
N ASN A 132 -6.89 -41.12 -13.62
CA ASN A 132 -5.76 -41.67 -14.36
C ASN A 132 -5.59 -40.85 -15.64
N VAL A 133 -4.47 -40.15 -15.76
CA VAL A 133 -4.13 -39.37 -16.96
C VAL A 133 -2.88 -40.00 -17.58
N MET A 134 -2.92 -40.19 -18.89
CA MET A 134 -1.72 -40.56 -19.65
C MET A 134 -0.95 -39.30 -20.02
N LYS A 135 0.31 -39.22 -19.61
CA LYS A 135 1.18 -38.07 -19.91
C LYS A 135 2.32 -38.48 -20.84
N SER A 136 2.63 -37.63 -21.81
CA SER A 136 3.79 -37.76 -22.70
C SER A 136 5.08 -37.71 -21.88
N VAL A 137 6.01 -38.64 -22.15
CA VAL A 137 7.35 -38.59 -21.58
C VAL A 137 8.17 -37.49 -22.23
N THR A 138 8.01 -37.25 -23.53
CA THR A 138 8.73 -36.16 -24.22
C THR A 138 8.44 -34.80 -23.58
N GLU A 139 7.16 -34.50 -23.34
CA GLU A 139 6.73 -33.24 -22.73
C GLU A 139 7.21 -33.10 -21.27
N GLN A 140 7.10 -34.18 -20.49
CA GLN A 140 7.60 -34.19 -19.11
C GLN A 140 9.12 -34.01 -19.05
N MET A 141 9.86 -34.66 -19.95
CA MET A 141 11.31 -34.51 -20.03
C MET A 141 11.73 -33.11 -20.47
N ASP A 142 11.03 -32.52 -21.44
CA ASP A 142 11.28 -31.14 -21.87
C ASP A 142 11.17 -30.17 -20.69
N LEU A 143 10.10 -30.30 -19.89
CA LEU A 143 9.91 -29.47 -18.69
C LEU A 143 11.00 -29.73 -17.64
N LEU A 144 11.30 -30.99 -17.30
CA LEU A 144 12.32 -31.34 -16.31
C LEU A 144 13.71 -30.77 -16.68
N LEU A 145 14.09 -30.90 -17.95
CA LEU A 145 15.36 -30.39 -18.47
C LEU A 145 15.40 -28.87 -18.47
N THR A 146 14.28 -28.22 -18.83
CA THR A 146 14.18 -26.75 -18.80
C THR A 146 14.26 -26.22 -17.36
N VAL A 147 13.64 -26.91 -16.41
CA VAL A 147 13.73 -26.55 -14.99
C VAL A 147 15.17 -26.69 -14.49
N ARG A 148 15.90 -27.74 -14.91
CA ARG A 148 17.32 -27.90 -14.56
C ARG A 148 18.17 -26.77 -15.13
N GLU A 149 17.99 -26.44 -16.41
CA GLU A 149 18.68 -25.33 -17.08
C GLU A 149 18.38 -23.99 -16.40
N PHE A 150 17.14 -23.76 -15.99
CA PHE A 150 16.76 -22.60 -15.20
C PHE A 150 17.49 -22.56 -13.85
N VAL A 151 17.47 -23.65 -13.07
CA VAL A 151 18.16 -23.69 -11.77
C VAL A 151 19.66 -23.44 -11.94
N GLU A 152 20.29 -24.04 -12.95
CA GLU A 152 21.72 -23.86 -13.25
C GLU A 152 22.05 -22.41 -13.65
N ALA A 153 21.24 -21.79 -14.51
CA ALA A 153 21.40 -20.39 -14.89
C ALA A 153 21.35 -19.44 -13.68
N TRP A 154 20.41 -19.69 -12.77
CA TRP A 154 20.23 -18.87 -11.57
C TRP A 154 21.26 -19.17 -10.48
N GLU A 155 21.79 -20.39 -10.39
CA GLU A 155 22.89 -20.77 -9.49
C GLU A 155 24.23 -20.18 -9.94
N THR A 156 24.53 -20.20 -11.24
CA THR A 156 25.74 -19.58 -11.80
C THR A 156 25.68 -18.06 -11.74
N GLY A 157 24.47 -17.49 -11.82
CA GLY A 157 24.25 -16.05 -11.85
C GLY A 157 24.67 -15.41 -13.18
N ASN A 158 24.89 -16.22 -14.23
CA ASN A 158 25.22 -15.70 -15.55
C ASN A 158 23.98 -15.02 -16.15
N ARG A 159 24.14 -13.76 -16.56
CA ARG A 159 23.07 -12.94 -17.09
C ARG A 159 22.44 -13.52 -18.35
N ASP A 160 23.24 -13.91 -19.33
CA ASP A 160 22.75 -14.39 -20.63
C ASP A 160 21.96 -15.68 -20.46
N ASP A 161 22.40 -16.56 -19.55
CA ASP A 161 21.70 -17.81 -19.23
C ASP A 161 20.38 -17.56 -18.49
N ILE A 162 20.34 -16.60 -17.55
CA ILE A 162 19.10 -16.19 -16.87
C ILE A 162 18.10 -15.62 -17.88
N LEU A 163 18.54 -14.73 -18.77
CA LEU A 163 17.70 -14.14 -19.82
C LEU A 163 17.28 -15.18 -20.86
N ALA A 164 18.10 -16.19 -21.11
CA ALA A 164 17.76 -17.29 -22.00
C ALA A 164 16.69 -18.21 -21.40
N THR A 165 16.56 -18.31 -20.07
CA THR A 165 15.60 -19.20 -19.39
C THR A 165 14.28 -18.51 -18.99
N THR A 166 14.18 -17.20 -19.22
CA THR A 166 13.01 -16.36 -18.93
C THR A 166 12.35 -15.83 -20.20
N ASP A 167 11.12 -15.33 -20.12
CA ASP A 167 10.38 -14.73 -21.25
C ASP A 167 9.36 -13.68 -20.78
N GLY A 168 8.80 -12.93 -21.74
CA GLY A 168 7.81 -11.88 -21.50
C GLY A 168 8.37 -10.69 -20.71
N GLU A 169 7.49 -9.98 -19.99
CA GLU A 169 7.86 -8.83 -19.15
C GLU A 169 8.95 -9.17 -18.14
N PHE A 170 8.93 -10.40 -17.58
CA PHE A 170 9.94 -10.80 -16.61
C PHE A 170 11.35 -10.77 -17.21
N LYS A 171 11.53 -11.22 -18.45
CA LYS A 171 12.81 -11.14 -19.15
C LYS A 171 13.19 -9.68 -19.43
N GLU A 172 12.25 -8.87 -19.89
CA GLU A 172 12.48 -7.45 -20.21
C GLU A 172 12.92 -6.66 -18.98
N ASP A 173 12.33 -6.92 -17.81
CA ASP A 173 12.73 -6.28 -16.56
C ASP A 173 14.11 -6.74 -16.09
N LEU A 174 14.41 -8.04 -16.18
CA LEU A 174 15.73 -8.57 -15.85
C LEU A 174 16.82 -8.03 -16.78
N ASP A 175 16.50 -7.80 -18.04
CA ASP A 175 17.43 -7.23 -19.03
C ASP A 175 17.66 -5.72 -18.83
N GLN A 176 16.75 -4.99 -18.19
CA GLN A 176 17.01 -3.59 -17.83
C GLN A 176 17.74 -3.46 -16.49
N LEU A 177 17.76 -4.52 -15.69
CA LEU A 177 18.29 -4.48 -14.33
C LEU A 177 19.82 -4.37 -14.32
N HIS A 178 20.33 -3.48 -13.45
CA HIS A 178 21.76 -3.34 -13.22
C HIS A 178 22.39 -4.69 -12.81
N PRO A 179 23.60 -5.05 -13.30
CA PRO A 179 24.21 -6.36 -13.04
C PRO A 179 24.34 -6.72 -11.55
N GLY A 180 24.63 -5.75 -10.69
CA GLY A 180 24.73 -5.98 -9.23
C GLY A 180 23.40 -6.40 -8.61
N PHE A 181 22.29 -5.77 -9.00
CA PHE A 181 20.95 -6.12 -8.55
C PHE A 181 20.55 -7.51 -9.04
N LEU A 182 20.81 -7.80 -10.32
CA LEU A 182 20.55 -9.12 -10.91
C LEU A 182 21.33 -10.21 -10.18
N ALA A 183 22.62 -10.01 -9.93
CA ALA A 183 23.46 -10.99 -9.24
C ALA A 183 23.00 -11.25 -7.79
N LYS A 184 22.48 -10.25 -7.08
CA LYS A 184 21.96 -10.41 -5.72
C LYS A 184 20.58 -11.07 -5.72
N LEU A 185 19.71 -10.72 -6.66
CA LEU A 185 18.43 -11.40 -6.87
C LEU A 185 18.64 -12.87 -7.24
N ALA A 186 19.58 -13.16 -8.14
CA ALA A 186 19.94 -14.51 -8.54
C ALA A 186 20.40 -15.36 -7.36
N ARG A 187 21.30 -14.81 -6.52
CA ARG A 187 21.73 -15.45 -5.27
C ARG A 187 20.58 -15.71 -4.31
N LYS A 188 19.59 -14.82 -4.21
CA LYS A 188 18.40 -15.02 -3.38
C LYS A 188 17.52 -16.16 -3.90
N VAL A 189 17.31 -16.22 -5.22
CA VAL A 189 16.56 -17.31 -5.87
C VAL A 189 17.27 -18.65 -5.72
N ALA A 190 18.55 -18.73 -6.09
CA ALA A 190 19.37 -19.95 -5.98
C ALA A 190 19.57 -20.41 -4.53
N GLY A 191 19.82 -19.47 -3.61
CA GLY A 191 20.18 -19.66 -2.21
C GLY A 191 21.37 -20.62 -1.99
N GLU A 192 21.37 -21.37 -0.89
CA GLU A 192 22.47 -22.30 -0.57
C GLU A 192 22.50 -23.46 -1.57
N SER A 193 23.48 -23.44 -2.49
CA SER A 193 23.69 -24.48 -3.48
C SER A 193 23.83 -25.85 -2.81
N ARG A 194 23.03 -26.81 -3.25
CA ARG A 194 23.25 -28.22 -2.95
C ARG A 194 23.95 -28.84 -4.16
N LYS A 195 25.11 -29.47 -3.92
CA LYS A 195 25.60 -30.57 -4.77
C LYS A 195 24.71 -31.83 -4.71
N SER A 196 23.41 -31.72 -4.47
CA SER A 196 22.52 -32.89 -4.32
C SER A 196 21.84 -33.21 -5.63
N LYS A 197 22.32 -34.28 -6.27
CA LYS A 197 21.85 -34.87 -7.53
C LYS A 197 20.36 -35.31 -7.59
N LYS A 198 19.51 -34.92 -6.64
CA LYS A 198 18.12 -35.41 -6.53
C LYS A 198 17.16 -34.34 -5.99
N GLN A 199 17.07 -33.19 -6.65
CA GLN A 199 15.85 -32.39 -6.54
C GLN A 199 14.82 -33.02 -7.48
N ARG A 200 13.68 -33.46 -6.93
CA ARG A 200 12.56 -33.98 -7.74
C ARG A 200 11.56 -32.86 -7.90
N PRO A 201 11.38 -32.32 -9.13
CA PRO A 201 10.35 -31.33 -9.38
C PRO A 201 8.98 -31.97 -9.28
N ASP A 202 8.04 -31.28 -8.65
CA ASP A 202 6.61 -31.56 -8.76
C ASP A 202 6.00 -30.54 -9.72
N ALA A 203 5.46 -31.00 -10.84
CA ALA A 203 4.97 -30.13 -11.90
C ALA A 203 3.47 -30.31 -12.12
N GLN A 204 2.76 -29.19 -12.09
CA GLN A 204 1.37 -29.09 -12.52
C GLN A 204 1.35 -28.42 -13.88
N LEU A 205 0.92 -29.17 -14.91
CA LEU A 205 0.79 -28.67 -16.27
C LEU A 205 -0.68 -28.47 -16.61
N ASP A 206 -1.00 -27.33 -17.21
CA ASP A 206 -2.28 -27.05 -17.85
C ASP A 206 -2.04 -26.31 -19.17
N LYS A 207 -2.25 -27.02 -20.30
CA LYS A 207 -2.03 -26.54 -21.67
C LYS A 207 -0.66 -25.89 -21.88
N ASP A 208 -0.60 -24.56 -21.87
CA ASP A 208 0.58 -23.75 -22.13
C ASP A 208 1.19 -23.17 -20.84
N ILE A 209 0.70 -23.56 -19.66
CA ILE A 209 1.17 -23.09 -18.35
C ILE A 209 1.67 -24.28 -17.52
N ALA A 210 2.80 -24.10 -16.85
CA ALA A 210 3.33 -25.06 -15.89
C ALA A 210 3.71 -24.35 -14.59
N ILE A 211 3.31 -24.93 -13.46
CA ILE A 211 3.76 -24.52 -12.13
C ILE A 211 4.63 -25.65 -11.58
N VAL A 212 5.91 -25.35 -11.37
CA VAL A 212 6.90 -26.33 -10.92
C VAL A 212 7.35 -26.01 -9.51
N THR A 213 7.16 -26.95 -8.59
CA THR A 213 7.62 -26.85 -7.21
C THR A 213 8.88 -27.69 -7.00
N LEU A 214 9.94 -27.06 -6.52
CA LEU A 214 11.23 -27.65 -6.20
C LEU A 214 11.49 -27.61 -4.69
N PRO A 215 11.69 -28.76 -4.03
CA PRO A 215 12.00 -28.78 -2.60
C PRO A 215 13.41 -28.25 -2.32
N ARG A 216 13.53 -27.39 -1.31
CA ARG A 216 14.80 -26.79 -0.85
C ARG A 216 15.06 -27.12 0.61
N ARG A 217 16.31 -26.93 1.08
CA ARG A 217 16.67 -27.16 2.50
C ARG A 217 15.84 -26.27 3.44
N SER A 218 15.66 -25.01 3.06
CA SER A 218 14.98 -24.01 3.88
C SER A 218 13.50 -23.85 3.54
N GLY A 219 12.95 -24.57 2.54
CA GLY A 219 11.56 -24.44 2.10
C GLY A 219 11.35 -24.99 0.70
N GLN A 220 10.81 -24.18 -0.21
CA GLN A 220 10.54 -24.57 -1.60
C GLN A 220 10.76 -23.42 -2.58
N MET A 221 11.01 -23.75 -3.84
CA MET A 221 10.99 -22.82 -4.95
C MET A 221 9.81 -23.17 -5.85
N VAL A 222 9.04 -22.18 -6.27
CA VAL A 222 7.91 -22.34 -7.19
C VAL A 222 8.22 -21.53 -8.44
N ILE A 223 8.29 -22.20 -9.59
CA ILE A 223 8.58 -21.58 -10.89
C ILE A 223 7.29 -21.59 -11.70
N SER A 224 6.86 -20.42 -12.13
CA SER A 224 5.74 -20.26 -13.06
C SER A 224 6.29 -20.18 -14.47
N MET A 225 5.88 -21.10 -15.35
CA MET A 225 6.40 -21.23 -16.70
C MET A 225 5.29 -21.17 -17.73
N LYS A 226 5.62 -20.64 -18.92
CA LYS A 226 4.73 -20.63 -20.08
C LYS A 226 5.41 -21.30 -21.27
N LEU A 227 4.63 -22.04 -22.06
CA LEU A 227 5.06 -22.65 -23.31
C LEU A 227 4.87 -21.64 -24.44
N LYS A 228 5.97 -21.14 -25.01
CA LYS A 228 5.94 -20.22 -26.16
C LYS A 228 6.91 -20.74 -27.22
N GLU A 229 6.45 -20.74 -28.48
CA GLU A 229 7.24 -21.25 -29.61
C GLU A 229 7.81 -22.67 -29.38
N GLY A 230 7.06 -23.51 -28.66
CA GLY A 230 7.46 -24.88 -28.35
C GLY A 230 8.59 -25.00 -27.32
N LYS A 231 8.86 -23.96 -26.52
CA LYS A 231 9.82 -23.97 -25.42
C LYS A 231 9.20 -23.45 -24.14
N TRP A 232 9.44 -24.14 -23.03
CA TRP A 232 9.09 -23.65 -21.71
C TRP A 232 10.03 -22.50 -21.31
N LYS A 233 9.47 -21.43 -20.77
CA LYS A 233 10.22 -20.29 -20.22
C LYS A 233 9.61 -19.83 -18.91
N ALA A 234 10.45 -19.45 -17.97
CA ALA A 234 10.00 -18.91 -16.70
C ALA A 234 9.42 -17.50 -16.89
N THR A 235 8.28 -17.26 -16.26
CA THR A 235 7.56 -15.98 -16.23
C THR A 235 7.52 -15.38 -14.83
N ASP A 236 7.78 -16.19 -13.81
CA ASP A 236 8.07 -15.76 -12.44
C ASP A 236 8.74 -16.89 -11.64
N VAL A 237 9.37 -16.54 -10.52
CA VAL A 237 9.86 -17.50 -9.53
C VAL A 237 9.64 -16.97 -8.11
N ALA A 238 9.09 -17.83 -7.25
CA ALA A 238 8.93 -17.61 -5.83
C ALA A 238 9.84 -18.55 -5.02
N VAL A 239 10.31 -18.08 -3.87
CA VAL A 239 11.09 -18.85 -2.90
C VAL A 239 10.47 -18.72 -1.53
N GLU A 240 9.98 -19.83 -1.01
CA GLU A 240 9.62 -19.95 0.38
C GLU A 240 10.84 -20.38 1.20
N SER A 241 11.14 -19.62 2.25
CA SER A 241 12.17 -19.98 3.21
C SER A 241 11.67 -19.81 4.64
N LYS A 242 12.01 -20.76 5.51
CA LYS A 242 11.82 -20.70 6.96
C LYS A 242 12.83 -19.79 7.65
N SER A 243 13.93 -19.45 6.97
CA SER A 243 14.90 -18.48 7.46
C SER A 243 14.46 -17.07 7.10
N ASP A 244 14.46 -16.18 8.08
CA ASP A 244 14.05 -14.80 7.91
C ASP A 244 14.89 -14.07 6.83
N GLY A 245 14.27 -13.14 6.10
CA GLY A 245 14.89 -12.37 5.02
C GLY A 245 15.23 -13.14 3.72
N LYS A 246 15.14 -14.48 3.71
CA LYS A 246 15.37 -15.29 2.48
C LYS A 246 14.09 -15.62 1.71
N HIS A 247 12.94 -15.20 2.20
CA HIS A 247 11.66 -15.36 1.50
C HIS A 247 11.56 -14.40 0.30
N LEU A 248 10.98 -14.88 -0.80
CA LEU A 248 10.75 -14.14 -2.02
C LEU A 248 9.38 -14.54 -2.60
N ASN A 249 8.41 -13.64 -2.54
CA ASN A 249 7.08 -13.93 -3.10
C ASN A 249 7.09 -14.03 -4.63
N SER A 250 7.90 -13.19 -5.29
CA SER A 250 7.99 -13.11 -6.74
C SER A 250 9.27 -12.38 -7.14
N ALA A 251 10.14 -13.04 -7.90
CA ALA A 251 11.34 -12.42 -8.46
C ALA A 251 11.00 -11.37 -9.51
N HIS A 252 9.93 -11.58 -10.29
CA HIS A 252 9.46 -10.62 -11.28
C HIS A 252 9.05 -9.30 -10.62
N LYS A 253 8.21 -9.37 -9.58
CA LYS A 253 7.82 -8.17 -8.80
C LYS A 253 9.01 -7.49 -8.14
N GLN A 254 9.94 -8.27 -7.58
CA GLN A 254 11.14 -7.71 -6.98
C GLN A 254 12.06 -7.05 -8.03
N ALA A 255 12.16 -7.61 -9.24
CA ALA A 255 12.92 -7.00 -10.35
C ALA A 255 12.31 -5.65 -10.78
N LYS A 256 10.99 -5.56 -10.95
CA LYS A 256 10.28 -4.29 -11.24
C LYS A 256 10.54 -3.21 -10.19
N MET A 257 10.52 -3.59 -8.92
CA MET A 257 10.81 -2.69 -7.80
C MET A 257 12.25 -2.19 -7.84
N LEU A 258 13.23 -3.09 -8.03
CA LEU A 258 14.65 -2.73 -8.13
C LEU A 258 14.94 -1.87 -9.37
N LEU A 259 14.24 -2.11 -10.48
CA LEU A 259 14.33 -1.28 -11.68
C LEU A 259 13.80 0.14 -11.43
N THR A 260 12.68 0.27 -10.69
CA THR A 260 12.15 1.57 -10.27
C THR A 260 13.16 2.33 -9.41
N ILE A 261 13.79 1.64 -8.45
CA ILE A 261 14.84 2.22 -7.59
C ILE A 261 16.06 2.65 -8.41
N SER A 262 16.55 1.79 -9.30
CA SER A 262 17.68 2.10 -10.20
C SER A 262 17.38 3.35 -11.03
N ASN A 263 16.23 3.38 -11.69
CA ASN A 263 15.83 4.50 -12.53
C ASN A 263 15.60 5.78 -11.74
N PHE A 264 15.10 5.69 -10.51
CA PHE A 264 14.99 6.83 -9.60
C PHE A 264 16.37 7.39 -9.24
N LEU A 265 17.30 6.54 -8.79
CA LEU A 265 18.67 6.94 -8.42
C LEU A 265 19.41 7.56 -9.61
N ASP A 266 19.29 6.97 -10.80
CA ASP A 266 19.91 7.50 -12.01
C ASP A 266 19.32 8.86 -12.40
N ALA A 267 17.99 9.00 -12.37
CA ALA A 267 17.32 10.28 -12.63
C ALA A 267 17.69 11.35 -11.59
N TYR A 268 17.82 10.97 -10.32
CA TYR A 268 18.24 11.86 -9.24
C TYR A 268 19.65 12.38 -9.46
N ASN A 269 20.60 11.49 -9.71
CA ASN A 269 22.00 11.83 -9.95
C ASN A 269 22.23 12.62 -11.25
N GLN A 270 21.34 12.46 -12.24
CA GLN A 270 21.33 13.25 -13.48
C GLN A 270 20.60 14.59 -13.34
N ASN A 271 19.98 14.86 -12.19
CA ASN A 271 19.07 15.99 -11.96
C ASN A 271 17.91 16.08 -13.00
N ASP A 272 17.44 14.92 -13.48
CA ASP A 272 16.38 14.80 -14.48
C ASP A 272 15.00 14.77 -13.80
N LYS A 273 14.43 15.96 -13.59
CA LYS A 273 13.13 16.16 -12.93
C LYS A 273 11.97 15.47 -13.65
N GLU A 274 12.01 15.38 -14.98
CA GLU A 274 10.94 14.75 -15.78
C GLU A 274 10.95 13.24 -15.63
N LYS A 275 12.14 12.61 -15.58
CA LYS A 275 12.23 11.18 -15.26
C LYS A 275 11.87 10.90 -13.81
N LEU A 276 12.32 11.72 -12.85
CA LEU A 276 12.00 11.55 -11.43
C LEU A 276 10.48 11.45 -11.22
N LYS A 277 9.70 12.30 -11.89
CA LYS A 277 8.23 12.31 -11.84
C LYS A 277 7.59 10.96 -12.21
N LYS A 278 8.24 10.14 -13.03
CA LYS A 278 7.71 8.83 -13.46
C LYS A 278 7.87 7.74 -12.41
N TYR A 279 8.93 7.83 -11.59
CA TYR A 279 9.36 6.82 -10.63
C TYR A 279 9.11 7.21 -9.17
N THR A 280 8.43 8.33 -8.93
CA THR A 280 8.13 8.86 -7.60
C THR A 280 6.63 9.03 -7.39
N ASP A 281 6.20 8.93 -6.14
CA ASP A 281 4.84 9.30 -5.77
C ASP A 281 4.60 10.79 -6.09
N SER A 282 3.39 11.09 -6.54
CA SER A 282 3.03 12.44 -6.97
C SER A 282 3.11 13.49 -5.87
N LYS A 283 2.86 13.10 -4.61
CA LYS A 283 2.93 14.00 -3.46
C LYS A 283 4.39 14.25 -3.10
N PHE A 284 5.20 13.21 -3.04
CA PHE A 284 6.64 13.33 -2.82
C PHE A 284 7.31 14.20 -3.86
N TYR A 285 7.01 13.97 -5.14
CA TYR A 285 7.56 14.77 -6.23
C TYR A 285 7.23 16.26 -6.07
N ARG A 286 5.94 16.59 -5.97
CA ARG A 286 5.47 18.00 -5.90
C ARG A 286 5.85 18.68 -4.58
N GLY A 287 5.94 17.93 -3.50
CA GLY A 287 6.24 18.43 -2.16
C GLY A 287 7.73 18.61 -1.88
N SER A 288 8.61 18.06 -2.74
CA SER A 288 10.04 17.97 -2.47
C SER A 288 10.88 18.08 -3.75
N LEU A 289 10.80 17.08 -4.62
CA LEU A 289 11.76 16.90 -5.70
C LEU A 289 11.60 17.91 -6.84
N ASP A 290 10.41 18.43 -7.10
CA ASP A 290 10.12 19.34 -8.22
C ASP A 290 10.94 20.64 -8.12
N PHE A 291 10.97 21.24 -6.93
CA PHE A 291 11.67 22.49 -6.64
C PHE A 291 12.98 22.33 -5.85
N GLY A 292 13.25 21.14 -5.30
CA GLY A 292 14.43 20.88 -4.48
C GLY A 292 15.74 20.88 -5.28
N ASP A 293 16.80 21.46 -4.71
CA ASP A 293 18.16 21.33 -5.24
C ASP A 293 18.76 20.00 -4.80
N LEU A 294 18.81 19.04 -5.74
CA LEU A 294 19.24 17.66 -5.47
C LEU A 294 20.72 17.56 -5.10
N THR A 295 21.52 18.59 -5.39
CA THR A 295 22.96 18.61 -5.07
C THR A 295 23.22 18.75 -3.58
N ILE A 296 22.25 19.27 -2.81
CA ILE A 296 22.35 19.42 -1.35
C ILE A 296 22.40 18.05 -0.65
N ALA A 297 21.76 17.04 -1.22
CA ALA A 297 21.72 15.67 -0.69
C ALA A 297 22.11 14.66 -1.78
N PRO A 298 23.40 14.36 -1.95
CA PRO A 298 23.83 13.34 -2.90
C PRO A 298 23.30 11.96 -2.50
N LEU A 299 22.79 11.22 -3.46
CA LEU A 299 22.37 9.82 -3.32
C LEU A 299 23.37 8.91 -4.03
N PRO A 300 23.49 7.62 -3.63
CA PRO A 300 24.38 6.69 -4.32
C PRO A 300 23.94 6.50 -5.77
N HIS A 301 24.90 6.21 -6.64
CA HIS A 301 24.58 5.70 -7.96
C HIS A 301 23.97 4.29 -7.85
N ALA A 302 23.20 3.87 -8.85
CA ALA A 302 22.51 2.58 -8.82
C ALA A 302 23.48 1.39 -8.71
N ASP A 303 24.67 1.51 -9.27
CA ASP A 303 25.73 0.51 -9.21
C ASP A 303 26.35 0.39 -7.81
N GLU A 304 26.60 1.52 -7.15
CA GLU A 304 27.05 1.59 -5.76
C GLU A 304 26.00 0.99 -4.82
N ALA A 305 24.73 1.40 -4.98
CA ALA A 305 23.63 0.91 -4.16
C ALA A 305 23.41 -0.60 -4.32
N ALA A 306 23.67 -1.15 -5.52
CA ALA A 306 23.52 -2.57 -5.79
C ALA A 306 24.52 -3.46 -5.02
N ALA A 307 25.64 -2.91 -4.54
CA ALA A 307 26.67 -3.66 -3.86
C ALA A 307 26.21 -4.20 -2.49
N ASP A 308 25.49 -3.39 -1.71
CA ASP A 308 25.26 -3.67 -0.28
C ASP A 308 23.79 -3.59 0.17
N TYR A 309 22.82 -3.36 -0.72
CA TYR A 309 21.45 -3.06 -0.29
C TYR A 309 20.73 -4.16 0.52
N GLU A 310 19.83 -3.77 1.41
CA GLU A 310 18.80 -4.63 1.98
C GLU A 310 17.43 -4.21 1.45
N LEU A 311 16.57 -5.18 1.14
CA LEU A 311 15.19 -4.93 0.72
C LEU A 311 14.22 -5.68 1.63
N LYS A 312 13.40 -4.91 2.35
CA LYS A 312 12.34 -5.43 3.22
C LYS A 312 10.99 -5.06 2.61
N ILE A 313 10.10 -6.02 2.44
CA ILE A 313 8.79 -5.83 1.81
C ILE A 313 7.71 -6.21 2.83
N GLU A 314 6.81 -5.30 3.12
CA GLU A 314 5.71 -5.43 4.09
C GLU A 314 4.41 -4.94 3.45
N GLY A 315 3.59 -5.89 2.97
CA GLY A 315 2.36 -5.57 2.26
C GLY A 315 2.62 -4.75 0.98
N ASN A 316 2.06 -3.53 0.94
CA ASN A 316 2.23 -2.60 -0.19
C ASN A 316 3.41 -1.64 -0.02
N LEU A 317 4.20 -1.78 1.05
CA LEU A 317 5.37 -0.96 1.30
C LEU A 317 6.64 -1.80 1.18
N ALA A 318 7.69 -1.18 0.69
CA ALA A 318 9.03 -1.74 0.70
C ALA A 318 10.06 -0.69 1.11
N ASN A 319 11.04 -1.12 1.91
CA ASN A 319 12.17 -0.28 2.33
C ASN A 319 13.42 -0.84 1.67
N PHE A 320 14.03 -0.04 0.80
CA PHE A 320 15.33 -0.30 0.20
C PHE A 320 16.39 0.49 0.96
N VAL A 321 17.27 -0.22 1.67
CA VAL A 321 18.32 0.38 2.51
C VAL A 321 19.68 0.12 1.88
N THR A 322 20.50 1.14 1.72
CA THR A 322 21.89 1.04 1.23
C THR A 322 22.77 2.04 1.98
N HIS A 323 24.09 1.99 1.78
CA HIS A 323 25.02 2.94 2.39
C HIS A 323 25.78 3.75 1.35
N ILE A 324 25.99 5.03 1.65
CA ILE A 324 26.90 5.91 0.91
C ILE A 324 27.89 6.54 1.88
N GLN A 325 29.18 6.28 1.70
CA GLN A 325 30.24 6.85 2.54
C GLN A 325 30.01 6.63 4.06
N GLY A 326 29.46 5.46 4.43
CA GLY A 326 29.11 5.10 5.81
C GLY A 326 27.70 5.53 6.26
N LYS A 327 27.05 6.47 5.55
CA LYS A 327 25.70 6.94 5.89
C LYS A 327 24.64 6.00 5.32
N MET A 328 23.67 5.64 6.13
CA MET A 328 22.54 4.82 5.70
C MET A 328 21.51 5.69 4.93
N VAL A 329 21.05 5.17 3.80
CA VAL A 329 20.01 5.76 2.95
C VAL A 329 18.88 4.75 2.82
N ASN A 330 17.66 5.17 3.16
CA ASN A 330 16.44 4.36 2.98
C ASN A 330 15.54 4.99 1.93
N LEU A 331 15.17 4.22 0.91
CA LEU A 331 14.16 4.57 -0.08
C LEU A 331 12.88 3.79 0.27
N SER A 332 11.85 4.53 0.67
CA SER A 332 10.51 3.98 0.87
C SER A 332 9.83 3.87 -0.48
N VAL A 333 9.36 2.67 -0.83
CA VAL A 333 8.71 2.37 -2.11
C VAL A 333 7.30 1.86 -1.84
N ILE A 334 6.32 2.48 -2.50
CA ILE A 334 4.92 2.05 -2.47
C ILE A 334 4.60 1.21 -3.69
N LYS A 335 3.80 0.17 -3.48
CA LYS A 335 3.11 -0.58 -4.51
C LYS A 335 1.72 0.03 -4.71
N ILE A 336 1.46 0.52 -5.91
CA ILE A 336 0.13 0.91 -6.37
C ILE A 336 -0.44 -0.29 -7.12
N GLU A 337 -1.37 -0.97 -6.46
CA GLU A 337 -2.15 -2.04 -7.07
C GLU A 337 -3.19 -1.42 -8.00
N SER A 338 -3.42 -2.07 -9.13
CA SER A 338 -4.59 -1.77 -9.97
C SER A 338 -5.72 -2.72 -9.63
N ASP A 339 -6.94 -2.18 -9.57
CA ASP A 339 -8.16 -2.98 -9.45
C ASP A 339 -8.49 -3.72 -10.76
N GLU A 340 -7.86 -3.32 -11.87
CA GLU A 340 -8.00 -3.97 -13.17
C GLU A 340 -6.97 -5.09 -13.35
N ILE A 341 -7.45 -6.28 -13.69
CA ILE A 341 -6.66 -7.52 -13.83
C ILE A 341 -5.50 -7.40 -14.83
N ASP A 342 -5.64 -6.55 -15.85
CA ASP A 342 -4.69 -6.39 -16.95
C ASP A 342 -3.72 -5.20 -16.77
N ILE A 343 -3.86 -4.41 -15.71
CA ILE A 343 -2.94 -3.31 -15.44
C ILE A 343 -1.86 -3.80 -14.46
N PRO A 344 -0.58 -3.77 -14.85
CA PRO A 344 0.49 -4.24 -13.99
C PRO A 344 0.65 -3.35 -12.75
N ASP A 345 0.99 -3.99 -11.64
CA ASP A 345 1.41 -3.33 -10.40
C ASP A 345 2.46 -2.25 -10.71
N LYS A 346 2.26 -1.04 -10.19
CA LYS A 346 3.23 0.05 -10.30
C LYS A 346 3.98 0.25 -8.99
N TYR A 347 5.29 0.41 -9.07
CA TYR A 347 6.13 0.78 -7.92
C TYR A 347 6.56 2.24 -8.05
N LEU A 348 6.53 2.98 -6.94
CA LEU A 348 6.94 4.38 -6.88
C LEU A 348 7.70 4.65 -5.59
N VAL A 349 8.76 5.48 -5.66
CA VAL A 349 9.46 5.97 -4.45
C VAL A 349 8.59 7.03 -3.78
N GLU A 350 8.21 6.81 -2.52
CA GLU A 350 7.36 7.70 -1.71
C GLU A 350 8.19 8.66 -0.86
N GLU A 351 9.38 8.27 -0.40
CA GLU A 351 10.25 9.16 0.38
C GLU A 351 11.68 8.61 0.38
N VAL A 352 12.67 9.49 0.57
CA VAL A 352 14.06 9.12 0.80
C VAL A 352 14.52 9.69 2.13
N THR A 353 15.01 8.80 2.99
CA THR A 353 15.49 9.12 4.33
C THR A 353 16.99 8.91 4.43
N LEU A 354 17.70 9.93 4.93
CA LEU A 354 19.13 9.92 5.19
C LEU A 354 19.35 9.81 6.71
N PHE A 355 20.19 8.88 7.13
CA PHE A 355 20.60 8.72 8.52
C PHE A 355 22.05 9.18 8.70
N GLN A 356 22.29 10.07 9.66
CA GLN A 356 23.64 10.56 9.98
C GLN A 356 24.19 9.91 11.25
N ASP A 357 25.35 9.25 11.14
CA ASP A 357 25.99 8.46 12.21
C ASP A 357 26.37 9.28 13.46
N GLN A 358 26.67 10.57 13.31
CA GLN A 358 27.21 11.39 14.41
C GLN A 358 26.15 12.12 15.24
N GLY A 359 24.89 12.15 14.81
CA GLY A 359 23.83 12.93 15.46
C GLY A 359 22.53 12.19 15.74
N ASN A 360 22.42 10.91 15.32
CA ASN A 360 21.16 10.16 15.30
C ASN A 360 20.03 10.95 14.60
N GLN A 361 20.39 11.78 13.62
CA GLN A 361 19.45 12.58 12.85
C GLN A 361 18.91 11.74 11.70
N GLN A 362 17.59 11.77 11.58
CA GLN A 362 16.85 11.22 10.46
C GLN A 362 16.33 12.39 9.63
N ILE A 363 16.83 12.52 8.40
CA ILE A 363 16.50 13.61 7.48
C ILE A 363 15.72 13.02 6.30
N THR A 364 14.47 13.44 6.10
CA THR A 364 13.74 13.12 4.87
C THR A 364 14.04 14.16 3.79
N LEU A 365 14.06 13.78 2.51
CA LEU A 365 14.29 14.76 1.44
C LEU A 365 13.18 15.81 1.39
N THR A 366 11.93 15.42 1.67
CA THR A 366 10.82 16.37 1.84
C THR A 366 11.15 17.42 2.89
N SER A 367 11.65 17.00 4.06
CA SER A 367 12.02 17.96 5.10
C SER A 367 13.17 18.87 4.67
N LEU A 368 14.21 18.31 4.06
CA LEU A 368 15.42 19.01 3.67
C LEU A 368 15.14 20.12 2.66
N PHE A 369 14.33 19.84 1.63
CA PHE A 369 14.09 20.78 0.54
C PHE A 369 13.00 21.81 0.85
N SER A 370 12.02 21.49 1.71
CA SER A 370 10.86 22.35 1.93
C SER A 370 10.87 23.17 3.23
N ALA A 371 11.62 22.75 4.27
CA ALA A 371 11.57 23.37 5.60
C ALA A 371 11.82 24.88 5.59
N ARG A 372 12.82 25.32 4.82
CA ARG A 372 13.17 26.75 4.69
C ARG A 372 12.04 27.55 4.04
N ALA A 373 11.52 27.06 2.93
CA ALA A 373 10.48 27.74 2.17
C ALA A 373 9.16 27.83 2.95
N ILE A 374 8.74 26.75 3.61
CA ILE A 374 7.47 26.74 4.36
C ILE A 374 7.55 27.59 5.63
N ALA A 375 8.69 27.58 6.35
CA ALA A 375 8.88 28.44 7.51
C ALA A 375 8.87 29.93 7.12
N GLN A 376 9.50 30.27 6.01
CA GLN A 376 9.49 31.64 5.47
C GLN A 376 8.09 32.06 5.01
N LEU A 377 7.39 31.20 4.25
CA LEU A 377 6.03 31.45 3.79
C LEU A 377 5.07 31.67 4.96
N PHE A 378 5.16 30.83 5.99
CA PHE A 378 4.34 30.97 7.19
C PHE A 378 4.66 32.27 7.95
N SER A 379 5.94 32.60 8.14
CA SER A 379 6.36 33.84 8.81
C SER A 379 5.84 35.10 8.10
N GLU A 380 5.94 35.12 6.77
CA GLU A 380 5.41 36.21 5.95
C GLU A 380 3.88 36.30 6.04
N ALA A 381 3.18 35.16 5.93
CA ALA A 381 1.74 35.09 6.07
C ALA A 381 1.25 35.54 7.45
N LEU A 382 2.00 35.21 8.51
CA LEU A 382 1.71 35.65 9.88
C LEU A 382 1.85 37.17 10.00
N SER A 383 2.89 37.74 9.41
CA SER A 383 3.16 39.19 9.40
C SER A 383 2.08 39.96 8.63
N ASN A 384 1.63 39.41 7.50
CA ASN A 384 0.59 39.99 6.65
C ASN A 384 -0.84 39.64 7.11
N ARG A 385 -0.98 38.76 8.11
CA ARG A 385 -2.26 38.21 8.59
C ARG A 385 -3.08 37.56 7.47
N ASP A 386 -2.40 36.90 6.53
CA ASP A 386 -3.04 36.19 5.43
C ASP A 386 -3.54 34.82 5.91
N LEU A 387 -4.82 34.75 6.28
CA LEU A 387 -5.45 33.51 6.73
C LEU A 387 -5.43 32.40 5.69
N THR A 388 -5.41 32.73 4.39
CA THR A 388 -5.43 31.71 3.33
C THR A 388 -4.10 30.97 3.31
N ILE A 389 -3.00 31.70 3.35
CA ILE A 389 -1.66 31.11 3.39
C ILE A 389 -1.36 30.49 4.74
N LEU A 390 -1.81 31.09 5.85
CA LEU A 390 -1.70 30.48 7.18
C LEU A 390 -2.44 29.14 7.25
N ASP A 391 -3.66 29.04 6.71
CA ASP A 391 -4.39 27.76 6.64
C ASP A 391 -3.66 26.73 5.77
N PHE A 392 -3.15 27.15 4.60
CA PHE A 392 -2.42 26.29 3.67
C PHE A 392 -1.09 25.75 4.22
N SER A 393 -0.36 26.59 4.95
CA SER A 393 0.99 26.27 5.47
C SER A 393 0.98 25.66 6.87
N SER A 394 -0.20 25.46 7.46
CA SER A 394 -0.37 24.85 8.78
C SER A 394 -0.78 23.40 8.72
N THR A 395 -0.42 22.62 9.75
CA THR A 395 -1.02 21.29 9.95
C THR A 395 -2.55 21.41 10.11
N PRO A 396 -3.32 20.35 9.77
CA PRO A 396 -4.77 20.36 9.97
C PRO A 396 -5.19 20.65 11.41
N ASP A 397 -4.40 20.18 12.40
CA ASP A 397 -4.65 20.46 13.82
C ASP A 397 -4.49 21.94 14.15
N PHE A 398 -3.39 22.58 13.72
CA PHE A 398 -3.18 24.02 13.93
C PHE A 398 -4.24 24.86 13.22
N SER A 399 -4.53 24.54 11.96
CA SER A 399 -5.59 25.16 11.17
C SER A 399 -6.96 25.09 11.86
N ALA A 400 -7.37 23.90 12.31
CA ALA A 400 -8.68 23.68 12.92
C ALA A 400 -8.82 24.36 14.29
N ARG A 401 -7.75 24.39 15.08
CA ARG A 401 -7.76 24.97 16.43
C ARG A 401 -7.72 26.50 16.41
N VAL A 402 -7.07 27.09 15.40
CA VAL A 402 -6.84 28.54 15.34
C VAL A 402 -7.51 29.17 14.12
N TRP A 403 -6.97 28.96 12.91
CA TRP A 403 -7.32 29.75 11.72
C TRP A 403 -8.79 29.64 11.32
N LYS A 404 -9.34 28.42 11.31
CA LYS A 404 -10.75 28.18 10.95
C LYS A 404 -11.74 28.72 11.99
N LYS A 405 -11.27 29.11 13.17
CA LYS A 405 -12.10 29.71 14.22
C LYS A 405 -12.07 31.23 14.20
N VAL A 406 -11.18 31.87 13.43
CA VAL A 406 -11.08 33.34 13.39
C VAL A 406 -12.29 33.92 12.66
N VAL A 407 -13.01 34.84 13.30
CA VAL A 407 -14.05 35.62 12.61
C VAL A 407 -13.39 36.52 11.54
N PRO A 408 -13.86 36.55 10.28
CA PRO A 408 -13.21 37.32 9.21
C PRO A 408 -12.98 38.81 9.50
N LYS A 409 -13.87 39.44 10.28
CA LYS A 409 -13.72 40.85 10.69
C LYS A 409 -12.59 41.10 11.71
N LEU A 410 -12.08 40.04 12.36
CA LEU A 410 -11.07 40.12 13.42
C LEU A 410 -9.66 39.77 12.96
N VAL A 411 -9.45 39.44 11.69
CA VAL A 411 -8.13 39.06 11.15
C VAL A 411 -7.07 40.13 11.41
N ALA A 412 -7.43 41.40 11.18
CA ALA A 412 -6.57 42.55 11.45
C ALA A 412 -6.22 42.74 12.94
N GLN A 413 -6.90 42.04 13.85
CA GLN A 413 -6.79 42.18 15.31
C GLN A 413 -6.20 40.93 16.00
N LEU A 414 -5.83 39.88 15.25
CA LEU A 414 -5.06 38.74 15.77
C LEU A 414 -3.86 39.20 16.63
N PRO A 415 -3.64 38.59 17.81
CA PRO A 415 -2.63 39.01 18.76
C PRO A 415 -1.25 38.43 18.42
N VAL A 416 -0.72 38.79 17.25
CA VAL A 416 0.56 38.29 16.72
C VAL A 416 1.65 39.35 16.66
N GLN A 417 1.37 40.59 17.11
CA GLN A 417 2.27 41.73 16.97
C GLN A 417 3.66 41.48 17.58
N ASP A 418 3.72 40.80 18.71
CA ASP A 418 4.98 40.52 19.43
C ASP A 418 5.88 39.51 18.66
N ILE A 419 5.37 38.84 17.61
CA ILE A 419 6.08 37.81 16.82
C ILE A 419 6.09 38.09 15.32
N THR A 420 5.74 39.32 14.89
CA THR A 420 5.72 39.74 13.49
C THR A 420 6.64 40.93 13.22
N GLU A 421 7.64 41.15 14.07
CA GLU A 421 8.65 42.19 13.83
C GLU A 421 9.41 41.93 12.53
N PRO A 422 9.73 42.94 11.70
CA PRO A 422 10.52 42.71 10.49
C PRO A 422 11.90 42.07 10.77
N GLY A 423 12.44 41.33 9.81
CA GLY A 423 13.79 40.75 9.89
C GLY A 423 13.83 39.25 10.18
N PHE A 424 12.96 38.46 9.54
CA PHE A 424 13.01 37.00 9.60
C PHE A 424 14.32 36.46 9.01
N SER A 425 15.05 35.67 9.79
CA SER A 425 16.24 34.96 9.34
C SER A 425 16.35 33.59 10.00
N ILE A 426 16.53 32.53 9.22
CA ILE A 426 16.77 31.18 9.74
C ILE A 426 18.21 31.07 10.22
N LEU A 427 18.36 30.57 11.44
CA LEU A 427 19.65 30.35 12.10
C LEU A 427 20.13 28.91 11.95
N ASP A 428 19.22 27.95 12.16
CA ASP A 428 19.51 26.52 12.13
C ASP A 428 18.26 25.70 11.81
N ILE A 429 18.45 24.49 11.27
CA ILE A 429 17.37 23.53 11.01
C ILE A 429 17.80 22.17 11.56
N ASN A 430 17.03 21.66 12.52
CA ASN A 430 17.23 20.35 13.11
C ASN A 430 16.16 19.37 12.63
N PHE A 431 16.60 18.30 11.98
CA PHE A 431 15.75 17.25 11.43
C PHE A 431 15.72 16.05 12.39
N ASN A 432 14.52 15.61 12.76
CA ASN A 432 14.34 14.45 13.62
C ASN A 432 13.14 13.61 13.14
N GLY A 433 13.32 12.95 11.99
CA GLY A 433 12.32 12.08 11.38
C GLY A 433 11.04 12.85 11.09
N ALA A 434 9.96 12.51 11.80
CA ALA A 434 8.64 13.10 11.62
C ALA A 434 8.52 14.57 12.06
N VAL A 435 9.52 15.13 12.75
CA VAL A 435 9.51 16.52 13.23
C VAL A 435 10.76 17.24 12.76
N THR A 436 10.56 18.40 12.13
CA THR A 436 11.64 19.32 11.77
C THR A 436 11.49 20.60 12.60
N LYS A 437 12.58 21.04 13.24
CA LYS A 437 12.62 22.28 14.02
C LYS A 437 13.45 23.31 13.27
N VAL A 438 12.82 24.43 12.91
CA VAL A 438 13.50 25.55 12.26
C VAL A 438 13.71 26.65 13.30
N SER A 439 14.95 26.79 13.75
CA SER A 439 15.36 27.88 14.64
C SER A 439 15.62 29.12 13.82
N ALA A 440 14.90 30.20 14.12
CA ALA A 440 14.95 31.45 13.41
C ALA A 440 15.00 32.63 14.37
N ARG A 441 15.19 33.82 13.80
CA ARG A 441 15.06 35.10 14.49
C ARG A 441 14.06 35.96 13.74
N GLN A 442 13.20 36.65 14.48
CA GLN A 442 12.26 37.64 13.99
C GLN A 442 12.55 38.95 14.71
N GLY A 443 13.16 39.92 14.02
CA GLY A 443 13.74 41.08 14.68
C GLY A 443 14.86 40.66 15.64
N ASN A 444 14.66 40.88 16.95
CA ASN A 444 15.57 40.40 18.01
C ASN A 444 15.05 39.17 18.76
N LEU A 445 13.85 38.68 18.42
CA LEU A 445 13.21 37.58 19.14
C LEU A 445 13.66 36.22 18.55
N PRO A 446 14.22 35.30 19.35
CA PRO A 446 14.44 33.92 18.91
C PRO A 446 13.09 33.19 18.82
N ILE A 447 12.86 32.52 17.68
CA ILE A 447 11.63 31.79 17.39
C ILE A 447 11.99 30.40 16.87
N THR A 448 11.24 29.37 17.25
CA THR A 448 11.37 28.03 16.67
C THR A 448 10.07 27.58 16.02
N TYR A 449 10.10 27.34 14.71
CA TYR A 449 8.96 26.74 14.01
C TYR A 449 9.06 25.22 14.11
N ILE A 450 7.97 24.58 14.55
CA ILE A 450 7.84 23.13 14.60
C ILE A 450 7.08 22.70 13.37
N LEU A 451 7.73 21.93 12.51
CA LEU A 451 7.19 21.46 11.25
C LEU A 451 6.98 19.95 11.33
N ARG A 452 5.87 19.48 10.75
CA ARG A 452 5.51 18.07 10.67
C ARG A 452 5.10 17.70 9.26
N GLU A 453 5.43 16.48 8.88
CA GLU A 453 4.96 15.94 7.62
C GLU A 453 3.48 15.54 7.70
N HIS A 454 2.72 15.92 6.69
CA HIS A 454 1.34 15.54 6.51
C HIS A 454 1.05 15.30 5.03
N LEU A 455 0.78 14.04 4.66
CA LEU A 455 0.43 13.63 3.29
C LEU A 455 1.49 14.06 2.25
N GLY A 456 2.78 13.85 2.52
CA GLY A 456 3.89 14.20 1.61
C GLY A 456 4.18 15.70 1.52
N LYS A 457 3.68 16.50 2.48
CA LYS A 457 3.99 17.93 2.62
C LYS A 457 4.48 18.22 4.01
N LEU A 458 5.49 19.07 4.12
CA LEU A 458 5.93 19.59 5.40
C LEU A 458 5.12 20.86 5.73
N LEU A 459 4.47 20.90 6.89
CA LEU A 459 3.59 21.99 7.32
C LEU A 459 3.96 22.44 8.74
N VAL A 460 3.68 23.70 9.07
CA VAL A 460 3.91 24.26 10.41
C VAL A 460 2.85 23.74 11.38
N ASP A 461 3.28 23.05 12.41
CA ASP A 461 2.43 22.54 13.48
C ASP A 461 2.31 23.50 14.66
N ASP A 462 3.40 24.23 14.96
CA ASP A 462 3.45 25.22 16.03
C ASP A 462 4.62 26.20 15.82
N VAL A 463 4.57 27.31 16.54
CA VAL A 463 5.66 28.29 16.67
C VAL A 463 5.95 28.45 18.16
N LEU A 464 7.19 28.19 18.56
CA LEU A 464 7.65 28.30 19.94
C LEU A 464 8.43 29.59 20.15
N VAL A 465 8.06 30.34 21.18
CA VAL A 465 8.64 31.62 21.56
C VAL A 465 8.59 31.76 23.08
N ASP A 466 9.70 32.14 23.70
CA ASP A 466 9.74 32.38 25.15
C ASP A 466 9.32 33.82 25.46
N LEU A 467 8.02 34.01 25.74
CA LEU A 467 7.46 35.29 26.19
C LEU A 467 7.04 35.18 27.65
N LYS A 468 7.55 36.11 28.47
CA LYS A 468 7.22 36.17 29.89
C LYS A 468 5.70 36.22 30.11
N GLY A 469 5.22 35.31 30.96
CA GLY A 469 3.81 35.25 31.35
C GLY A 469 2.90 34.58 30.32
N ARG A 470 3.41 33.87 29.32
CA ARG A 470 2.63 33.12 28.33
C ARG A 470 3.22 31.72 28.14
N PRO A 471 2.45 30.72 27.66
CA PRO A 471 3.01 29.47 27.19
C PRO A 471 4.00 29.72 26.05
N SER A 472 4.99 28.84 25.89
CA SER A 472 5.93 28.94 24.79
C SER A 472 5.27 28.71 23.42
N SER A 473 4.17 27.95 23.39
CA SER A 473 3.39 27.68 22.19
C SER A 473 2.53 28.89 21.79
N ILE A 474 2.80 29.42 20.60
CA ILE A 474 1.94 30.43 19.96
C ILE A 474 0.62 29.81 19.54
N LYS A 475 0.60 28.55 19.09
CA LYS A 475 -0.65 27.85 18.76
C LYS A 475 -1.59 27.79 19.95
N GLU A 476 -1.10 27.43 21.13
CA GLU A 476 -1.91 27.41 22.36
C GLU A 476 -2.37 28.82 22.78
N THR A 477 -1.48 29.80 22.67
CA THR A 477 -1.82 31.19 22.98
C THR A 477 -2.93 31.70 22.06
N LEU A 478 -2.80 31.48 20.74
CA LEU A 478 -3.79 31.90 19.75
C LEU A 478 -5.10 31.13 19.86
N GLU A 479 -5.07 29.83 20.16
CA GLU A 479 -6.27 29.02 20.37
C GLU A 479 -7.20 29.66 21.39
N LEU A 480 -6.67 30.10 22.53
CA LEU A 480 -7.46 30.70 23.60
C LEU A 480 -7.82 32.16 23.31
N MET A 481 -6.86 32.94 22.81
CA MET A 481 -7.11 34.35 22.50
C MET A 481 -8.17 34.54 21.41
N VAL A 482 -8.20 33.68 20.39
CA VAL A 482 -9.24 33.71 19.35
C VAL A 482 -10.62 33.45 19.95
N GLN A 483 -10.77 32.60 20.97
CA GLN A 483 -12.05 32.42 21.66
C GLN A 483 -12.51 33.73 22.34
N VAL A 484 -11.59 34.40 23.03
CA VAL A 484 -11.88 35.65 23.75
C VAL A 484 -12.26 36.78 22.78
N GLN A 485 -11.51 36.96 21.71
CA GLN A 485 -11.79 37.99 20.69
C GLN A 485 -13.11 37.73 19.97
N ASN A 486 -13.38 36.47 19.61
CA ASN A 486 -14.66 36.10 19.00
C ASN A 486 -15.83 36.37 19.95
N TYR A 487 -15.70 36.04 21.23
CA TYR A 487 -16.73 36.34 22.23
C TYR A 487 -16.97 37.85 22.37
N ALA A 488 -15.90 38.64 22.46
CA ALA A 488 -16.00 40.10 22.52
C ALA A 488 -16.75 40.66 21.30
N TYR A 489 -16.42 40.17 20.10
CA TYR A 489 -17.12 40.52 18.87
C TYR A 489 -18.61 40.14 18.91
N TYR A 490 -18.96 38.92 19.30
CA TYR A 490 -20.36 38.51 19.39
C TYR A 490 -21.14 39.23 20.49
N MET A 491 -20.46 39.70 21.54
CA MET A 491 -21.06 40.55 22.57
C MET A 491 -21.37 41.95 22.02
N HIS A 492 -20.46 42.51 21.24
CA HIS A 492 -20.68 43.80 20.54
C HIS A 492 -21.81 43.72 19.50
N GLU A 493 -21.89 42.62 18.74
CA GLU A 493 -22.88 42.43 17.67
C GLU A 493 -24.24 41.89 18.17
N ASP A 494 -24.45 41.84 19.48
CA ASP A 494 -25.68 41.33 20.10
C ASP A 494 -26.06 39.90 19.66
N ASN A 495 -25.07 39.05 19.38
CA ASN A 495 -25.29 37.71 18.84
C ASN A 495 -25.35 36.65 19.95
N ILE A 496 -26.50 36.58 20.63
CA ILE A 496 -26.74 35.62 21.73
C ILE A 496 -26.46 34.17 21.32
N ARG A 497 -26.82 33.76 20.09
CA ARG A 497 -26.63 32.37 19.65
C ARG A 497 -25.16 31.97 19.63
N ASN A 498 -24.29 32.86 19.16
CA ASN A 498 -22.86 32.61 19.16
C ASN A 498 -22.27 32.79 20.56
N LEU A 499 -22.68 33.80 21.34
CA LEU A 499 -22.27 33.91 22.73
C LEU A 499 -22.52 32.63 23.53
N GLN A 500 -23.64 31.96 23.26
CA GLN A 500 -23.94 30.67 23.90
C GLN A 500 -22.93 29.57 23.58
N ARG A 501 -22.36 29.56 22.37
CA ARG A 501 -21.37 28.57 21.92
C ARG A 501 -19.99 28.80 22.53
N TYR A 502 -19.64 30.05 22.80
CA TYR A 502 -18.36 30.43 23.42
C TYR A 502 -18.44 30.53 24.94
N SER A 503 -19.60 30.24 25.53
CA SER A 503 -19.84 30.29 26.97
C SER A 503 -19.96 28.90 27.57
N SER A 504 -19.40 28.78 28.76
CA SER A 504 -19.70 27.77 29.76
C SER A 504 -21.20 27.46 29.89
N ARG A 505 -21.54 26.19 30.12
CA ARG A 505 -22.90 25.77 30.50
C ARG A 505 -23.49 26.62 31.65
N ASP A 506 -22.72 26.87 32.70
CA ASP A 506 -23.17 27.66 33.85
C ASP A 506 -23.42 29.12 33.46
N PHE A 507 -22.51 29.72 32.67
CA PHE A 507 -22.73 31.08 32.11
C PHE A 507 -24.00 31.14 31.27
N ASN A 508 -24.20 30.15 30.41
CA ASN A 508 -25.38 30.05 29.56
C ASN A 508 -26.69 29.99 30.35
N GLU A 509 -26.75 29.14 31.38
CA GLU A 509 -27.94 29.00 32.22
C GLU A 509 -28.26 30.28 32.99
N LEU A 510 -27.23 30.98 33.46
CA LEU A 510 -27.36 32.18 34.27
C LEU A 510 -27.69 33.46 33.46
N VAL A 511 -27.19 33.58 32.23
CA VAL A 511 -27.30 34.82 31.44
C VAL A 511 -27.95 34.55 30.09
N TRP A 512 -27.26 33.87 29.17
CA TRP A 512 -27.63 33.87 27.75
C TRP A 512 -28.93 33.14 27.38
N ARG A 513 -29.37 32.19 28.20
CA ARG A 513 -30.68 31.53 28.01
C ARG A 513 -31.86 32.39 28.49
N GLN A 514 -31.58 33.38 29.31
CA GLN A 514 -32.59 34.22 29.94
C GLN A 514 -32.94 35.45 29.09
N VAL A 515 -32.09 35.84 28.12
CA VAL A 515 -32.20 37.11 27.42
C VAL A 515 -32.31 36.96 25.90
N ALA A 516 -32.99 37.91 25.26
CA ALA A 516 -33.04 38.02 23.80
C ALA A 516 -31.92 38.89 23.21
N GLN A 517 -31.38 39.80 24.01
CA GLN A 517 -30.31 40.76 23.67
C GLN A 517 -29.30 40.87 24.82
N VAL A 518 -28.09 41.33 24.55
CA VAL A 518 -27.00 41.50 25.50
C VAL A 518 -27.36 42.61 26.49
N PRO A 519 -27.39 42.33 27.80
CA PRO A 519 -27.66 43.35 28.81
C PRO A 519 -26.58 44.45 28.81
N GLN A 520 -27.01 45.70 28.91
CA GLN A 520 -26.09 46.82 29.09
C GLN A 520 -25.53 46.80 30.52
N THR A 521 -24.22 46.83 30.65
CA THR A 521 -23.56 46.86 31.97
C THR A 521 -22.82 48.18 32.16
N SER A 522 -22.39 48.48 33.39
CA SER A 522 -21.61 49.68 33.69
C SER A 522 -20.19 49.66 33.12
N PHE A 523 -19.78 48.56 32.48
CA PHE A 523 -18.46 48.34 31.93
C PHE A 523 -18.54 48.01 30.44
N GLU A 524 -17.65 48.60 29.64
CA GLU A 524 -17.46 48.26 28.22
C GLU A 524 -16.69 46.94 28.08
N ILE A 525 -17.32 45.83 28.49
CA ILE A 525 -16.72 44.49 28.49
C ILE A 525 -16.12 44.11 27.12
N PRO A 526 -16.80 44.35 25.98
CA PRO A 526 -16.22 44.05 24.67
C PRO A 526 -14.89 44.78 24.42
N GLU A 527 -14.79 46.07 24.78
CA GLU A 527 -13.56 46.85 24.60
C GLU A 527 -12.43 46.31 25.49
N LEU A 528 -12.75 45.96 26.75
CA LEU A 528 -11.77 45.43 27.68
C LEU A 528 -11.21 44.08 27.23
N LEU A 529 -12.04 43.20 26.65
CA LEU A 529 -11.62 41.90 26.11
C LEU A 529 -10.72 42.01 24.86
N MET A 530 -10.67 43.18 24.23
CA MET A 530 -9.79 43.46 23.08
C MET A 530 -8.45 44.10 23.50
N SER A 531 -8.19 44.25 24.80
CA SER A 531 -6.94 44.81 25.33
C SER A 531 -5.72 43.91 25.10
N LYS A 532 -4.51 44.47 25.20
CA LYS A 532 -3.25 43.73 25.03
C LYS A 532 -3.13 42.59 26.04
N LEU A 533 -2.66 41.43 25.59
CA LEU A 533 -2.38 40.26 26.43
C LEU A 533 -1.22 40.52 27.40
N THR A 534 -1.50 40.42 28.69
CA THR A 534 -0.55 40.60 29.80
C THR A 534 -0.01 39.28 30.31
N SER A 535 -0.90 38.31 30.58
CA SER A 535 -0.51 36.96 30.97
C SER A 535 -1.53 35.92 30.51
N LEU A 536 -1.05 34.69 30.31
CA LEU A 536 -1.85 33.52 29.99
C LEU A 536 -1.30 32.33 30.78
N GLU A 537 -2.17 31.73 31.58
CA GLU A 537 -1.89 30.50 32.32
C GLU A 537 -2.86 29.43 31.84
N ARG A 538 -2.33 28.27 31.48
CA ARG A 538 -3.11 27.12 31.03
C ARG A 538 -2.81 25.95 31.95
N ASN A 539 -3.86 25.35 32.53
CA ASN A 539 -3.77 24.16 33.34
C ASN A 539 -4.65 23.08 32.72
N ASP A 540 -4.04 22.22 31.91
CA ASP A 540 -4.75 21.15 31.22
C ASP A 540 -5.23 20.04 32.17
N ASN A 541 -4.60 19.86 33.33
CA ASN A 541 -5.00 18.84 34.31
C ASN A 541 -6.36 19.17 34.93
N ASP A 542 -6.56 20.44 35.29
CA ASP A 542 -7.81 20.91 35.86
C ASP A 542 -8.80 21.38 34.78
N GLY A 543 -8.36 21.46 33.52
CA GLY A 543 -9.18 21.90 32.40
C GLY A 543 -9.53 23.39 32.44
N TYR A 544 -8.72 24.23 33.09
CA TYR A 544 -8.93 25.67 33.20
C TYR A 544 -7.80 26.47 32.56
N ALA A 545 -8.14 27.63 32.01
CA ALA A 545 -7.16 28.62 31.56
C ALA A 545 -7.54 30.01 32.07
N ARG A 546 -6.54 30.83 32.35
CA ARG A 546 -6.68 32.19 32.85
C ARG A 546 -5.94 33.15 31.94
N ILE A 547 -6.64 34.16 31.43
CA ILE A 547 -6.07 35.18 30.55
C ILE A 547 -6.22 36.54 31.22
N GLN A 548 -5.12 37.27 31.38
CA GLN A 548 -5.13 38.65 31.83
C GLN A 548 -4.89 39.59 30.66
N LEU A 549 -5.82 40.51 30.43
CA LEU A 549 -5.76 41.53 29.37
C LEU A 549 -5.75 42.93 30.00
N GLY A 550 -4.92 43.82 29.47
CA GLY A 550 -4.80 45.20 29.96
C GLY A 550 -4.04 45.31 31.28
N THR A 551 -4.28 46.40 32.01
CA THR A 551 -3.57 46.74 33.26
C THR A 551 -4.41 46.42 34.50
N ASN A 552 -3.80 46.55 35.68
CA ASN A 552 -4.50 46.38 36.97
C ASN A 552 -5.57 47.45 37.21
N GLN A 553 -5.52 48.59 36.51
CA GLN A 553 -6.50 49.68 36.63
C GLN A 553 -7.55 49.65 35.52
N ARG A 554 -7.20 49.17 34.33
CA ARG A 554 -8.10 49.03 33.18
C ARG A 554 -7.76 47.74 32.44
N GLY A 555 -8.45 46.67 32.82
CA GLY A 555 -8.19 45.34 32.30
C GLY A 555 -9.20 44.31 32.79
N VAL A 556 -9.06 43.09 32.29
CA VAL A 556 -9.92 41.96 32.63
C VAL A 556 -9.09 40.70 32.85
N THR A 557 -9.59 39.84 33.73
CA THR A 557 -9.14 38.45 33.83
C THR A 557 -10.25 37.54 33.31
N VAL A 558 -10.01 36.87 32.20
CA VAL A 558 -10.93 35.87 31.63
C VAL A 558 -10.60 34.50 32.20
N ILE A 559 -11.61 33.82 32.70
CA ILE A 559 -11.53 32.43 33.16
C ILE A 559 -12.18 31.58 32.09
N LEU A 560 -11.43 30.64 31.53
CA LEU A 560 -11.92 29.66 30.58
C LEU A 560 -11.91 28.27 31.20
N GLN A 561 -12.85 27.45 30.78
CA GLN A 561 -12.91 26.04 31.16
C GLN A 561 -13.08 25.16 29.92
N LYS A 562 -12.53 23.96 29.97
CA LYS A 562 -12.60 22.98 28.88
C LYS A 562 -13.95 22.26 28.91
N GLN A 563 -14.72 22.36 27.83
CA GLN A 563 -15.97 21.64 27.59
C GLN A 563 -15.94 21.01 26.19
N TYR A 564 -16.20 19.70 26.10
CA TYR A 564 -16.21 18.95 24.83
C TYR A 564 -14.99 19.24 23.94
N ASP A 565 -13.78 19.18 24.53
CA ASP A 565 -12.50 19.48 23.90
C ASP A 565 -12.26 20.91 23.40
N GLN A 566 -13.02 21.89 23.90
CA GLN A 566 -12.82 23.30 23.60
C GLN A 566 -12.82 24.14 24.88
N PHE A 567 -11.96 25.16 24.93
CA PHE A 567 -12.02 26.16 25.99
C PHE A 567 -13.14 27.15 25.70
N VAL A 568 -14.03 27.33 26.67
CA VAL A 568 -15.14 28.29 26.62
C VAL A 568 -15.07 29.21 27.83
N ILE A 569 -15.62 30.42 27.71
CA ILE A 569 -15.58 31.44 28.75
C ILE A 569 -16.52 31.05 29.88
N ASP A 570 -15.98 30.97 31.09
CA ASP A 570 -16.73 30.66 32.31
C ASP A 570 -17.08 31.91 33.14
N ASP A 571 -16.14 32.84 33.24
CA ASP A 571 -16.38 34.17 33.82
C ASP A 571 -15.35 35.20 33.31
N ILE A 572 -15.67 36.48 33.47
CA ILE A 572 -14.80 37.61 33.15
C ILE A 572 -14.76 38.51 34.38
N MET A 573 -13.60 38.61 35.02
CA MET A 573 -13.36 39.53 36.13
C MET A 573 -12.89 40.86 35.58
N VAL A 574 -13.69 41.91 35.73
CA VAL A 574 -13.31 43.28 35.40
C VAL A 574 -12.49 43.85 36.55
N ASN A 575 -11.27 44.31 36.26
CA ASN A 575 -10.43 44.98 37.25
C ASN A 575 -11.01 46.38 37.49
N SER A 576 -11.30 46.72 38.74
CA SER A 576 -11.80 48.05 39.10
C SER A 576 -11.23 48.54 40.41
N ASP A 577 -10.72 49.76 40.39
CA ASP A 577 -10.30 50.59 41.51
C ASP A 577 -11.47 51.30 42.22
N LYS A 578 -12.70 51.14 41.72
CA LYS A 578 -13.91 51.81 42.23
C LYS A 578 -14.76 50.95 43.19
N VAL A 579 -14.38 49.71 43.45
CA VAL A 579 -15.16 48.75 44.27
C VAL A 579 -14.28 48.16 45.37
N ALA A 580 -14.87 47.83 46.53
CA ALA A 580 -14.16 47.31 47.70
C ALA A 580 -13.43 45.97 47.43
N SER A 581 -13.91 45.19 46.46
CA SER A 581 -13.14 44.11 45.82
C SER A 581 -12.50 44.66 44.56
N ASN A 582 -11.18 44.47 44.39
CA ASN A 582 -10.41 44.92 43.21
C ASN A 582 -10.90 44.32 41.86
N TYR A 583 -11.90 43.44 41.91
CA TYR A 583 -12.48 42.73 40.77
C TYR A 583 -14.01 42.67 40.88
N VAL A 584 -14.67 42.77 39.73
CA VAL A 584 -16.13 42.62 39.56
C VAL A 584 -16.42 41.53 38.53
N SER A 585 -17.31 40.58 38.87
CA SER A 585 -17.70 39.50 37.96
C SER A 585 -18.69 39.99 36.90
N ALA A 586 -18.33 39.85 35.62
CA ALA A 586 -19.22 40.16 34.50
C ALA A 586 -20.49 39.30 34.53
N LYS A 587 -20.39 38.02 34.92
CA LYS A 587 -21.57 37.16 35.11
C LYS A 587 -22.53 37.73 36.16
N LYS A 588 -22.03 38.30 37.26
CA LYS A 588 -22.85 38.97 38.28
C LYS A 588 -23.43 40.29 37.77
N GLU A 589 -22.63 41.11 37.10
CA GLU A 589 -23.08 42.38 36.52
C GLU A 589 -24.17 42.20 35.47
N LEU A 590 -24.01 41.24 34.55
CA LEU A 590 -25.00 40.91 33.54
C LEU A 590 -26.32 40.44 34.20
N ARG A 591 -26.25 39.64 35.27
CA ARG A 591 -27.45 39.25 36.03
C ARG A 591 -28.14 40.42 36.72
N LEU A 592 -27.38 41.37 37.27
CA LEU A 592 -27.95 42.60 37.86
C LEU A 592 -28.60 43.49 36.80
N ALA A 593 -27.96 43.67 35.65
CA ALA A 593 -28.49 44.42 34.52
C ALA A 593 -29.80 43.82 33.98
N MET A 594 -29.89 42.48 33.92
CA MET A 594 -31.11 41.76 33.57
C MET A 594 -32.25 42.00 34.56
N ALA A 595 -31.95 42.05 35.86
CA ALA A 595 -32.95 42.32 36.90
C ALA A 595 -33.42 43.78 36.89
N ALA A 596 -32.55 44.71 36.50
CA ALA A 596 -32.83 46.15 36.47
C ALA A 596 -33.63 46.61 35.23
N THR A 597 -33.65 45.83 34.15
CA THR A 597 -34.26 46.23 32.87
C THR A 597 -35.54 45.44 32.55
N PRO A 598 -36.74 46.04 32.69
CA PRO A 598 -38.01 45.38 32.35
C PRO A 598 -38.08 44.98 30.87
N GLY A 599 -38.52 43.76 30.55
CA GLY A 599 -38.72 43.28 29.18
C GLY A 599 -37.52 42.62 28.51
N MET A 600 -36.36 42.53 29.17
CA MET A 600 -35.18 41.81 28.64
C MET A 600 -35.26 40.29 28.77
N LEU A 601 -36.04 39.80 29.73
CA LEU A 601 -36.19 38.36 29.96
C LEU A 601 -37.03 37.72 28.86
N ARG A 602 -36.57 36.58 28.33
CA ARG A 602 -37.38 35.75 27.43
C ARG A 602 -38.63 35.34 28.19
N GLN A 603 -39.80 35.69 27.66
CA GLN A 603 -41.05 35.17 28.19
C GLN A 603 -41.05 33.64 27.99
N PRO A 604 -41.32 32.84 29.04
CA PRO A 604 -41.50 31.41 28.85
C PRO A 604 -42.67 31.23 27.89
N ALA A 605 -42.44 30.51 26.79
CA ALA A 605 -43.54 30.01 25.98
C ALA A 605 -44.46 29.23 26.94
N VAL A 606 -45.68 29.73 27.11
CA VAL A 606 -46.69 29.16 28.00
C VAL A 606 -46.79 27.66 27.72
N GLN A 607 -46.27 26.84 28.63
CA GLN A 607 -46.64 25.43 28.69
C GLN A 607 -48.13 25.41 29.00
N ALA A 608 -48.95 25.11 27.99
CA ALA A 608 -50.37 24.87 28.17
C ALA A 608 -50.53 23.79 29.24
N THR A 609 -51.02 24.23 30.39
CA THR A 609 -51.31 23.40 31.55
C THR A 609 -52.56 22.61 31.20
N TYR A 610 -52.42 21.35 30.79
CA TYR A 610 -53.56 20.44 30.70
C TYR A 610 -54.08 20.19 32.12
N THR A 611 -55.11 20.92 32.51
CA THR A 611 -55.88 20.65 33.73
C THR A 611 -56.76 19.43 33.44
N ILE A 612 -56.47 18.32 34.08
CA ILE A 612 -57.32 17.12 34.06
C ILE A 612 -58.57 17.45 34.89
N SER A 613 -59.72 17.57 34.23
CA SER A 613 -61.03 17.54 34.87
C SER A 613 -61.80 16.32 34.36
N ASN A 614 -62.00 15.35 35.25
CA ASN A 614 -62.82 14.16 35.01
C ASN A 614 -64.28 14.47 35.32
N LYS A 615 -65.15 14.41 34.30
CA LYS A 615 -66.51 13.80 34.28
C LYS A 615 -67.17 14.09 32.91
N THR A 616 -67.24 13.10 32.00
CA THR A 616 -68.46 12.30 31.61
C THR A 616 -69.41 13.13 30.71
N GLU A 617 -69.86 12.79 29.49
CA GLU A 617 -69.86 11.58 28.65
C GLU A 617 -70.28 11.93 27.19
N VAL A 618 -69.82 11.10 26.24
CA VAL A 618 -70.35 10.71 24.92
C VAL A 618 -70.72 11.75 23.84
N GLU A 619 -69.94 11.77 22.74
CA GLU A 619 -70.46 11.49 21.38
C GLU A 619 -69.31 11.10 20.42
N LYS A 620 -69.44 9.94 19.74
CA LYS A 620 -68.57 9.53 18.61
C LYS A 620 -69.08 10.23 17.34
N PRO A 621 -68.22 10.68 16.42
CA PRO A 621 -68.06 9.88 15.20
C PRO A 621 -66.69 9.93 14.47
N ALA A 622 -66.52 8.87 13.66
CA ALA A 622 -65.73 8.70 12.43
C ALA A 622 -64.19 8.71 12.46
N VAL A 623 -63.62 7.52 12.23
CA VAL A 623 -62.22 7.28 11.86
C VAL A 623 -62.07 7.55 10.36
N PRO A 624 -61.09 8.36 9.91
CA PRO A 624 -60.72 8.40 8.50
C PRO A 624 -59.77 7.24 8.17
N VAL A 625 -60.17 6.50 7.14
CA VAL A 625 -59.43 5.42 6.48
C VAL A 625 -58.16 5.99 5.86
N ILE A 626 -57.01 5.37 6.14
CA ILE A 626 -55.72 5.67 5.51
C ILE A 626 -55.51 4.62 4.41
N GLU A 627 -55.46 5.05 3.16
CA GLU A 627 -55.05 4.20 2.03
C GLU A 627 -53.52 4.05 2.01
N PRO A 628 -52.98 2.81 1.87
CA PRO A 628 -51.55 2.60 1.71
C PRO A 628 -51.11 2.85 0.26
N ALA A 629 -50.04 3.64 0.10
CA ALA A 629 -49.41 3.92 -1.18
C ALA A 629 -48.93 2.64 -1.88
N ALA A 630 -49.26 2.55 -3.17
CA ALA A 630 -48.97 1.42 -4.04
C ALA A 630 -47.46 1.23 -4.27
N PHE A 631 -47.00 -0.01 -4.09
CA PHE A 631 -45.73 -0.52 -4.59
C PHE A 631 -45.91 -0.91 -6.07
N GLU A 632 -45.15 -0.29 -6.97
CA GLU A 632 -45.05 -0.73 -8.37
C GLU A 632 -44.12 -1.94 -8.47
N LEU A 633 -44.63 -3.01 -9.08
CA LEU A 633 -43.87 -4.20 -9.48
C LEU A 633 -43.45 -4.08 -10.96
N PRO A 634 -42.28 -4.60 -11.36
CA PRO A 634 -41.78 -4.51 -12.73
C PRO A 634 -42.52 -5.48 -13.66
N GLN A 635 -42.99 -4.98 -14.81
CA GLN A 635 -43.57 -5.81 -15.87
C GLN A 635 -42.48 -6.43 -16.75
N GLN A 636 -42.66 -7.72 -17.05
CA GLN A 636 -41.95 -8.46 -18.09
C GLN A 636 -42.57 -8.19 -19.47
N GLU A 637 -41.71 -8.18 -20.50
CA GLU A 637 -42.02 -8.02 -21.92
C GLU A 637 -42.93 -9.13 -22.49
N PRO A 638 -43.69 -8.83 -23.57
CA PRO A 638 -44.05 -9.80 -24.59
C PRO A 638 -43.00 -9.94 -25.71
#